data_AF-I7CUF6-F1
#
_entry.id   AF-I7CUF6-F1
#
_cell.length_a   1.000
_cell.length_b   1.000
_cell.length_c   1.000
_cell.angle_alpha   90.00
_cell.angle_beta   90.00
_cell.angle_gamma   90.00
#
_symmetry.space_group_name_H-M   'P 1'
#
loop_
_entity.id
_entity.type
_entity.pdbx_description
1 polymer ?
#
loop_
_entity_poly.entity_id
_entity_poly.type
_entity_poly.pdbx_seq_one_letter_code
_entity_poly.pdbx_strand_id
1 'polypeptide(L)' 'MTRPHVSNRLSAFTEHGLVEKIENGRYQLSDLGHAYLEGQLDADDLEATDE' A
#
# COMPACT_ATOMS: atom_id res chain seq x y z
N MET A 1 0.10 -2.29 18.25
CA MET A 1 0.41 -2.81 16.90
C MET A 1 1.52 -3.84 17.00
N THR A 2 1.41 -4.97 16.31
CA THR A 2 2.44 -6.03 16.28
C THR A 2 3.09 -6.10 14.91
N ARG A 3 4.32 -6.63 14.82
CA ARG A 3 5.04 -6.81 13.54
C ARG A 3 4.22 -7.58 12.48
N PRO A 4 3.50 -8.68 12.81
CA PRO A 4 2.63 -9.36 11.85
C PRO A 4 1.52 -8.46 11.29
N HIS A 5 0.92 -7.61 12.13
CA HIS A 5 -0.15 -6.71 11.69
C HIS A 5 0.35 -5.68 10.66
N VAL A 6 1.56 -5.13 10.86
CA VAL A 6 2.18 -4.20 9.91
C VAL A 6 2.54 -4.90 8.61
N SER A 7 3.10 -6.11 8.69
CA SER A 7 3.44 -6.90 7.51
C SER A 7 2.22 -7.23 6.65
N ASN A 8 1.08 -7.61 7.25
CA ASN A 8 -0.15 -7.88 6.50
C ASN A 8 -0.65 -6.66 5.73
N ARG A 9 -0.62 -5.46 6.34
CA ARG A 9 -1.02 -4.22 5.66
C ARG A 9 -0.04 -3.82 4.56
N LEU A 10 1.26 -4.03 4.76
CA LEU A 10 2.26 -3.77 3.73
C LEU A 10 2.09 -4.71 2.53
N SER A 11 1.67 -5.96 2.74
CA SER A 11 1.28 -6.86 1.64
C SER A 11 0.11 -6.27 0.85
N ALA A 12 -0.99 -5.92 1.52
CA ALA A 12 -2.16 -5.32 0.84
C ALA A 12 -1.77 -4.05 0.07
N PHE A 13 -1.00 -3.14 0.67
CA PHE A 13 -0.54 -1.93 -0.01
C PHE A 13 0.35 -2.22 -1.22
N THR A 14 1.10 -3.33 -1.19
CA THR A 14 1.90 -3.77 -2.34
C THR A 14 1.00 -4.34 -3.43
N GLU A 15 -0.04 -5.10 -3.06
CA GLU A 15 -1.05 -5.65 -3.98
C GLU A 15 -1.83 -4.55 -4.70
N HIS A 16 -2.16 -3.46 -4.00
CA HIS A 16 -2.78 -2.26 -4.59
C HIS A 16 -1.78 -1.29 -5.24
N GLY A 17 -0.50 -1.65 -5.31
CA GLY A 17 0.54 -0.85 -5.97
C GLY A 17 0.86 0.49 -5.28
N LEU A 18 0.45 0.69 -4.02
CA LEU A 18 0.72 1.90 -3.24
C LEU A 18 2.16 1.93 -2.70
N VAL A 19 2.75 0.76 -2.49
CA VAL A 19 4.13 0.62 -2.06
C VAL A 19 4.83 -0.46 -2.87
N GLU A 20 6.14 -0.33 -3.00
CA GLU A 20 7.00 -1.32 -3.63
C GLU A 20 7.95 -1.92 -2.61
N LYS A 21 8.12 -3.24 -2.68
CA LYS A 21 9.04 -3.96 -1.81
C LYS A 21 10.45 -3.82 -2.35
N ILE A 22 11.31 -3.21 -1.54
CA ILE A 22 12.75 -3.09 -1.80
C ILE A 22 13.46 -4.24 -1.06
N GLU A 23 14.78 -4.18 -0.98
CA GLU A 23 15.60 -5.16 -0.30
C GLU A 23 15.54 -5.04 1.23
N ASN A 24 15.78 -6.17 1.91
CA ASN A 24 15.86 -6.30 3.37
C ASN A 24 14.56 -5.98 4.12
N GLY A 25 13.41 -6.26 3.51
CA GLY A 25 12.10 -6.05 4.15
C GLY A 25 11.70 -4.57 4.27
N ARG A 26 12.36 -3.70 3.50
CA ARG A 26 12.01 -2.29 3.39
C ARG A 26 11.00 -2.10 2.26
N TYR A 27 10.19 -1.08 2.40
CA TYR A 27 9.18 -0.68 1.42
C TYR A 27 9.39 0.79 1.06
N GLN A 28 9.10 1.14 -0.17
CA GLN A 28 9.12 2.50 -0.69
C GLN A 28 7.73 2.86 -1.21
N LEU A 29 7.33 4.13 -1.05
CA LEU A 29 6.08 4.62 -1.61
C LEU A 29 6.20 4.69 -3.14
N SER A 30 5.18 4.21 -3.86
CA SER A 30 5.09 4.39 -5.30
C SER A 30 4.52 5.77 -5.65
N ASP A 31 4.55 6.13 -6.93
CA ASP A 31 3.88 7.35 -7.42
C ASP A 31 2.37 7.34 -7.10
N LEU A 32 1.74 6.17 -7.18
CA LEU A 32 0.32 5.98 -6.82
C LEU A 32 0.11 6.21 -5.31
N GLY A 33 1.02 5.69 -4.48
CA GLY A 33 0.98 5.93 -3.03
C GLY A 33 1.18 7.41 -2.68
N HIS A 34 2.02 8.13 -3.42
CA HIS A 34 2.16 9.58 -3.29
C HIS A 34 0.85 10.30 -3.63
N ALA A 35 0.24 10.00 -4.78
CA ALA A 35 -1.04 10.57 -5.19
C ALA A 35 -2.18 10.30 -4.19
N TYR A 36 -2.22 9.09 -3.60
CA TYR A 36 -3.17 8.75 -2.53
C TYR A 36 -2.99 9.65 -1.29
N LEU A 37 -1.76 9.86 -0.84
CA LEU A 37 -1.49 10.73 0.31
C LEU A 37 -1.75 12.21 0.03
N GLU A 38 -1.60 12.63 -1.22
CA GLU A 38 -1.89 13.99 -1.68
C GLU A 38 -3.40 14.21 -1.93
N GLY A 39 -4.23 13.16 -1.79
CA GLY A 39 -5.68 13.21 -2.03
C GLY A 39 -6.03 13.38 -3.51
N GLN A 40 -5.11 13.04 -4.40
CA GLN A 40 -5.29 13.07 -5.85
C GLN A 40 -5.93 11.78 -6.38
N LEU A 41 -6.09 10.79 -5.51
CA LEU A 41 -6.69 9.49 -5.78
C LEU A 41 -7.72 9.22 -4.68
N ASP A 42 -8.93 8.82 -5.08
CA ASP A 42 -9.95 8.42 -4.12
C ASP A 42 -9.64 7.03 -3.56
N ALA A 43 -9.91 6.83 -2.28
CA ALA A 43 -9.75 5.52 -1.65
C ALA A 43 -10.74 4.50 -2.23
N ASP A 44 -11.93 4.96 -2.61
CA ASP A 44 -12.97 4.14 -3.24
C ASP A 44 -12.50 3.57 -4.60
N ASP A 45 -11.60 4.26 -5.32
CA ASP A 45 -11.03 3.76 -6.59
C ASP A 45 -10.01 2.62 -6.39
N LEU A 46 -9.52 2.43 -5.16
CA LEU A 46 -8.51 1.43 -4.82
C LEU A 46 -9.09 0.15 -4.22
N GLU A 47 -10.38 0.13 -3.89
CA GLU A 47 -11.05 -1.04 -3.32
C GLU A 47 -11.07 -2.16 -4.39
N ALA A 48 -10.10 -3.07 -4.32
CA ALA A 48 -10.17 -4.33 -5.05
C ALA A 48 -11.24 -5.17 -4.37
N THR A 49 -12.20 -5.64 -5.16
CA THR A 49 -13.33 -6.45 -4.73
C THR A 49 -12.89 -7.60 -3.83
N ASP A 50 -13.00 -7.43 -2.51
CA ASP A 50 -12.97 -8.54 -1.56
C ASP A 50 -14.29 -9.33 -1.75
N GLU A 51 -14.27 -10.36 -2.59
CA GLU A 51 -15.32 -11.41 -2.67
C GLU A 51 -15.03 -12.59 -1.74
#